data_AF-C9MKY3-F1
#
_entry.id   AF-C9MKY3-F1
#
_cell.length_a   1.000
_cell.length_b   1.000
_cell.length_c   1.000
_cell.angle_alpha   90.00
_cell.angle_beta   90.00
_cell.angle_gamma   90.00
#
_symmetry.space_group_name_H-M   'P 1'
#
loop_
_entity.id
_entity.type
_entity.pdbx_description
1 polymer ?
#
loop_
_entity_poly.entity_id
_entity_poly.type
_entity_poly.pdbx_seq_one_letter_code
_entity_poly.pdbx_strand_id
1 'polypeptide(L)' 'MDGSVGDVTIKSGHYPMLNAEVLRVLKTMGNWKPGIQKGRKCRSLVEIPVVFKFS' A
#
# COMPACT_ATOMS: atom_id res chain seq x y z
N MET A 1 15.44 6.56 4.36
CA MET A 1 14.21 6.27 3.61
C MET A 1 13.29 7.45 3.69
N ASP A 2 12.92 7.91 2.52
CA ASP A 2 12.14 9.09 2.14
C ASP A 2 10.62 8.90 2.31
N GLY A 3 10.17 7.66 2.51
CA GLY A 3 8.75 7.34 2.67
C GLY A 3 8.04 7.08 1.35
N SER A 4 8.77 6.96 0.23
CA SER A 4 8.18 6.58 -1.04
C SER A 4 7.61 5.17 -0.97
N VAL A 5 6.42 4.96 -1.54
CA VAL A 5 5.80 3.64 -1.69
C VAL A 5 6.26 3.03 -3.02
N GLY A 6 6.81 1.82 -2.96
CA GLY A 6 7.25 1.05 -4.13
C GLY A 6 6.86 -0.41 -4.03
N ASP A 7 7.01 -1.15 -5.13
CA ASP A 7 6.73 -2.60 -5.24
C ASP A 7 5.30 -2.99 -4.79
N VAL A 8 4.31 -2.19 -5.19
CA VAL A 8 2.90 -2.45 -4.87
C VAL A 8 2.36 -3.60 -5.71
N THR A 9 1.87 -4.65 -5.05
CA THR A 9 1.28 -5.83 -5.68
C THR A 9 -0.02 -6.25 -5.01
N ILE A 10 -0.97 -6.77 -5.79
CA ILE A 10 -2.19 -7.39 -5.25
C ILE A 10 -1.90 -8.86 -4.93
N LYS A 11 -1.99 -9.22 -3.65
CA LYS A 11 -1.79 -10.61 -3.18
C LYS A 11 -3.02 -11.49 -3.43
N SER A 12 -4.22 -10.96 -3.25
CA SER A 12 -5.48 -11.65 -3.48
C SER A 12 -6.57 -10.62 -3.81
N GLY A 13 -7.27 -10.81 -4.93
CA GLY A 13 -8.35 -9.92 -5.36
C GLY A 13 -9.11 -10.48 -6.55
N HIS A 14 -10.42 -10.67 -6.39
CA HIS A 14 -11.27 -11.36 -7.38
C HIS A 14 -11.69 -10.47 -8.56
N TYR A 15 -11.93 -9.17 -8.31
CA TYR A 15 -12.50 -8.25 -9.29
C TYR A 15 -11.41 -7.32 -9.87
N PRO A 16 -11.07 -7.40 -11.16
CA PRO A 16 -10.01 -6.60 -11.76
C PRO A 16 -10.22 -5.09 -11.62
N MET A 17 -11.47 -4.61 -11.70
CA MET A 17 -11.78 -3.18 -11.54
C MET A 17 -11.46 -2.67 -10.13
N LEU A 18 -11.77 -3.46 -9.10
CA LEU A 18 -11.46 -3.11 -7.71
C LEU A 18 -9.94 -3.15 -7.47
N ASN A 19 -9.25 -4.14 -8.05
CA ASN A 19 -7.79 -4.23 -7.99
C ASN A 19 -7.12 -2.99 -8.63
N ALA A 20 -7.60 -2.56 -9.80
CA ALA A 20 -7.11 -1.36 -10.47
C ALA A 20 -7.30 -0.11 -9.60
N GLU A 21 -8.44 0.00 -8.92
CA GLU A 21 -8.72 1.11 -8.02
C GLU A 21 -7.82 1.12 -6.79
N VAL A 22 -7.55 -0.05 -6.18
CA VAL A 22 -6.56 -0.17 -5.09
C VAL A 22 -5.18 0.31 -5.53
N LEU A 23 -4.73 -0.14 -6.71
CA LEU A 23 -3.43 0.28 -7.26
C LEU A 23 -3.38 1.78 -7.53
N ARG A 24 -4.46 2.36 -8.06
CA ARG A 24 -4.56 3.81 -8.30
C ARG A 24 -4.46 4.58 -6.99
N VAL A 25 -5.26 4.21 -5.99
CA VAL A 25 -5.28 4.88 -4.69
C VAL A 25 -3.90 4.84 -4.03
N LEU A 26 -3.27 3.66 -3.98
CA LEU A 26 -1.94 3.50 -3.37
C LEU A 26 -0.87 4.35 -4.07
N LYS A 27 -0.94 4.50 -5.39
CA LYS A 27 -0.02 5.37 -6.16
C LYS A 27 -0.28 6.86 -5.91
N THR A 28 -1.52 7.25 -5.59
CA THR A 28 -1.90 8.65 -5.34
C THR A 28 -1.74 9.11 -3.88
N MET A 29 -1.54 8.19 -2.93
CA MET A 29 -1.43 8.50 -1.51
C MET A 29 -0.14 9.23 -1.10
N GLY A 30 0.81 9.43 -2.02
CA GLY A 30 2.03 10.17 -1.77
C GLY A 30 2.99 9.47 -0.81
N ASN A 31 3.81 10.25 -0.10
CA ASN A 31 4.83 9.71 0.80
C ASN A 31 4.22 9.24 2.12
N TRP A 32 4.55 8.03 2.51
CA TRP A 32 4.13 7.42 3.77
C TRP A 32 5.15 7.69 4.87
N LYS A 33 4.70 7.60 6.12
CA LYS A 33 5.60 7.67 7.26
C LYS A 33 6.47 6.41 7.28
N PRO A 34 7.81 6.53 7.14
CA PRO A 34 8.68 5.36 7.13
C PRO A 34 8.69 4.69 8.51
N GLY A 35 8.81 3.36 8.51
CA GLY A 35 9.04 2.58 9.73
C GLY A 35 10.36 2.98 10.38
N ILE A 36 10.41 2.88 11.71
CA ILE A 36 11.62 3.15 12.49
C ILE A 36 11.98 1.88 13.25
N GLN A 37 13.18 1.36 13.00
CA GLN A 37 13.74 0.22 13.72
C GLN A 37 15.05 0.63 14.37
N LYS A 38 15.16 0.48 15.69
CA LYS A 38 16.33 0.88 16.49
C LYS A 38 16.79 2.33 16.21
N GLY A 39 15.83 3.26 16.13
CA GLY A 39 16.10 4.68 15.87
C GLY A 39 16.49 5.02 14.42
N ARG A 40 16.49 4.06 13.49
CA ARG A 40 16.80 4.27 12.08
C ARG A 40 15.58 4.05 11.21
N LYS A 41 15.38 4.93 10.21
CA LYS A 41 14.32 4.76 9.19
C LYS A 41 14.63 3.51 8.35
N CYS A 42 13.69 2.58 8.24
CA CYS A 42 13.87 1.29 7.58
C CYS A 42 12.79 1.01 6.51
N ARG A 43 13.04 0.02 5.65
CA ARG A 43 12.14 -0.38 4.56
C ARG A 43 11.18 -1.36 5.16
N SER A 44 9.91 -0.99 5.17
CA SER A 44 8.87 -1.82 5.75
C SER A 44 8.06 -2.44 4.62
N LEU A 45 7.92 -3.75 4.67
CA LEU A 45 6.88 -4.46 3.93
C LEU A 45 5.58 -4.33 4.74
N VAL A 46 4.49 -3.94 4.10
CA VAL A 46 3.18 -3.78 4.75
C VAL A 46 2.14 -4.50 3.90
N GLU A 47 1.29 -5.30 4.54
CA GLU A 47 0.12 -5.92 3.91
C GLU A 47 -1.14 -5.18 4.40
N ILE A 48 -1.93 -4.66 3.45
CA ILE A 48 -3.13 -3.87 3.76
C ILE A 48 -4.36 -4.67 3.28
N PRO A 49 -5.22 -5.16 4.19
CA PRO A 49 -6.48 -5.77 3.80
C PRO A 49 -7.46 -4.68 3.38
N VAL A 50 -8.00 -4.79 2.16
CA VAL A 50 -9.02 -3.86 1.63
C VAL A 50 -10.34 -4.61 1.49
N VAL A 51 -11.39 -4.10 2.13
CA VAL A 51 -12.75 -4.67 2.06
C VAL A 51 -13.67 -3.65 1.39
N PHE A 52 -14.30 -4.06 0.30
CA PHE A 52 -15.31 -3.25 -0.38
C PHE A 52 -16.69 -3.59 0.18
N LYS A 53 -17.44 -2.56 0.58
CA LYS A 53 -18.84 -2.69 0.99
C LYS A 53 -19.71 -2.04 -0.08
N PHE A 54 -20.55 -2.85 -0.71
CA PHE A 54 -21.63 -2.35 -1.57
C PHE A 54 -22.86 -2.18 -0.69
N SER A 55 -23.48 -1.00 -0.76
CA SER A 55 -24.78 -0.74 -0.13
C SER A 55 -25.91 -1.04 -1.09
#